data_AF-A0A7C3H331-F1
#
_entry.id   AF-A0A7C3H331-F1
#
_cell.length_a   1.000
_cell.length_b   1.000
_cell.length_c   1.000
_cell.angle_alpha   90.00
_cell.angle_beta   90.00
_cell.angle_gamma   90.00
#
_symmetry.space_group_name_H-M   'P 1'
#
loop_
_entity.id
_entity.type
_entity.pdbx_description
1 polymer ?
#
loop_
_entity_poly.entity_id
_entity_poly.type
_entity_poly.pdbx_seq_one_letter_code
_entity_poly.pdbx_strand_id
1 'polypeptide(L)'
;LLENVKNLVSHNKGDTFRTIRKTLEDELDYHVDFRVINAKGLVPQNRQRIFIAGFRKDTGFNFDKLEIPHPEAGPRLDIILHPEDGTEREDPPFTIGKFGKVNPKYTLSEKLWSYLQNYAAKHKAKGNGFGFGLVGPDDVARTLSARYYKDGSEILVKQTGNRPRRLTPRECARLMGFDRPGESQFVIPVSDTQAYKQFGNSVVVPVVNLVAEFMRPHILDSMRHPKGQIELDLVVEQLRTVSG
;
A
#
# COMPACT_ATOMS: atom_id res chain seq x y z
N LEU A 1 -6.35 5.83 -15.31
CA LEU A 1 -6.31 5.95 -13.84
C LEU A 1 -4.94 6.46 -13.43
N LEU A 2 -4.89 7.53 -12.64
CA LEU A 2 -3.67 8.06 -12.04
C LEU A 2 -3.76 7.96 -10.52
N GLU A 3 -2.62 7.83 -9.85
CA GLU A 3 -2.50 7.79 -8.39
C GLU A 3 -1.40 8.76 -7.95
N ASN A 4 -1.60 9.41 -6.79
CA ASN A 4 -0.57 10.27 -6.20
C ASN A 4 -0.74 10.43 -4.68
N VAL A 5 0.20 11.13 -4.04
CA VAL A 5 0.14 11.50 -2.62
C VAL A 5 -1.10 12.33 -2.30
N LYS A 6 -1.69 12.09 -1.13
CA LYS A 6 -2.90 12.81 -0.67
C LYS A 6 -2.76 14.33 -0.72
N ASN A 7 -1.56 14.86 -0.49
CA ASN A 7 -1.29 16.29 -0.41
C ASN A 7 -1.30 16.97 -1.79
N LEU A 8 -1.42 16.23 -2.90
CA LEU A 8 -1.50 16.79 -4.24
C LEU A 8 -2.63 17.82 -4.35
N VAL A 9 -3.80 17.53 -3.75
CA VAL A 9 -4.98 18.43 -3.78
C VAL A 9 -4.73 19.80 -3.16
N SER A 10 -3.85 19.85 -2.14
CA SER A 10 -3.50 21.08 -1.43
C SER A 10 -2.14 21.66 -1.86
N HIS A 11 -1.42 20.96 -2.74
CA HIS A 11 -0.06 21.33 -3.11
C HIS A 11 -0.05 22.67 -3.84
N ASN A 12 0.90 23.54 -3.48
CA ASN A 12 1.01 24.90 -4.01
C ASN A 12 -0.35 25.64 -3.97
N LYS A 13 -1.03 25.65 -2.82
CA LYS A 13 -2.37 26.26 -2.64
C LYS A 13 -3.43 25.73 -3.65
N GLY A 14 -3.27 24.48 -4.06
CA GLY A 14 -4.13 23.79 -5.02
C GLY A 14 -3.81 24.06 -6.49
N ASP A 15 -2.83 24.92 -6.81
CA ASP A 15 -2.49 25.24 -8.20
C ASP A 15 -2.07 24.00 -8.98
N THR A 16 -1.24 23.15 -8.38
CA THR A 16 -0.74 21.94 -9.06
C THR A 16 -1.88 21.01 -9.47
N PHE A 17 -2.84 20.78 -8.58
CA PHE A 17 -3.97 19.91 -8.88
C PHE A 17 -4.94 20.56 -9.88
N ARG A 18 -5.17 21.88 -9.79
CA ARG A 18 -5.94 22.63 -10.79
C ARG A 18 -5.34 22.51 -12.19
N THR A 19 -4.03 22.67 -12.33
CA THR A 19 -3.36 22.52 -13.63
C THR A 19 -3.53 21.11 -14.19
N ILE A 20 -3.33 20.07 -13.36
CA ILE A 20 -3.52 18.67 -13.78
C ILE A 20 -4.95 18.45 -14.29
N ARG A 21 -5.96 18.92 -13.56
CA ARG A 21 -7.36 18.80 -13.97
C ARG A 21 -7.62 19.54 -15.27
N LYS A 22 -7.20 20.80 -15.37
CA LYS A 22 -7.35 21.60 -16.59
C LYS A 22 -6.78 20.90 -17.81
N THR A 23 -5.55 20.37 -17.73
CA THR A 23 -4.94 19.64 -18.84
C THR A 23 -5.72 18.38 -19.19
N LEU A 24 -6.18 17.61 -18.20
CA LEU A 24 -6.95 16.39 -18.48
C LEU A 24 -8.34 16.68 -19.07
N GLU A 25 -9.04 17.67 -18.52
CA GLU A 25 -10.42 18.01 -18.88
C GLU A 25 -10.46 18.86 -20.17
N ASP A 26 -9.75 19.99 -20.21
CA ASP A 26 -9.88 20.98 -21.30
C ASP A 26 -8.99 20.65 -22.52
N GLU A 27 -7.77 20.14 -22.30
CA GLU A 27 -6.80 19.93 -23.38
C GLU A 27 -6.85 18.51 -23.95
N LEU A 28 -7.23 17.53 -23.13
CA LEU A 28 -7.22 16.11 -23.49
C LEU A 28 -8.62 15.48 -23.56
N ASP A 29 -9.68 16.24 -23.25
CA ASP A 29 -11.09 15.85 -23.37
C ASP A 29 -11.42 14.57 -22.56
N TYR A 30 -11.01 14.56 -21.28
CA TYR A 30 -11.41 13.53 -20.32
C TYR A 30 -12.43 14.07 -19.32
N HIS A 31 -13.47 13.29 -19.09
CA HIS A 31 -14.34 13.41 -17.92
C HIS A 31 -13.60 12.85 -16.71
N VAL A 32 -13.21 13.72 -15.79
CA VAL A 32 -12.35 13.37 -14.64
C VAL A 32 -13.13 13.42 -13.34
N ASP A 33 -12.93 12.39 -12.53
CA ASP A 33 -13.31 12.41 -11.12
C ASP A 33 -12.16 11.87 -10.25
N PHE A 34 -12.13 12.26 -8.98
CA PHE A 34 -11.06 11.87 -8.07
C PHE A 34 -11.54 11.69 -6.64
N ARG A 35 -10.82 10.86 -5.87
CA ARG A 35 -11.06 10.70 -4.43
C ARG A 35 -9.78 10.36 -3.68
N VAL A 36 -9.67 10.91 -2.47
CA VAL A 36 -8.62 10.50 -1.53
C VAL A 36 -9.12 9.29 -0.75
N ILE A 37 -8.42 8.17 -0.88
CA ILE A 37 -8.78 6.89 -0.26
C ILE A 37 -7.75 6.53 0.80
N ASN A 38 -8.21 6.14 1.99
CA ASN A 38 -7.36 5.56 3.04
C ASN A 38 -7.43 4.04 2.98
N ALA A 39 -6.28 3.38 2.99
CA ALA A 39 -6.18 1.93 2.95
C ALA A 39 -6.50 1.24 4.30
N LYS A 40 -6.67 1.99 5.40
CA LYS A 40 -6.85 1.45 6.76
C LYS A 40 -7.98 0.42 6.89
N GLY A 41 -9.07 0.56 6.12
CA GLY A 41 -10.18 -0.40 6.13
C GLY A 41 -9.88 -1.73 5.43
N LEU A 42 -8.77 -1.82 4.68
CA LEU A 42 -8.41 -2.98 3.86
C LEU A 42 -7.09 -3.63 4.28
N VAL A 43 -6.17 -2.87 4.85
CA VAL A 43 -4.86 -3.33 5.36
C VAL A 43 -4.54 -2.61 6.67
N PRO A 44 -3.69 -3.17 7.55
CA PRO A 44 -3.39 -2.57 8.85
C PRO A 44 -2.39 -1.41 8.75
N GLN A 45 -2.65 -0.45 7.86
CA GLN A 45 -1.79 0.69 7.58
C GLN A 45 -2.61 1.96 7.33
N ASN A 46 -2.24 3.05 7.99
CA ASN A 46 -2.69 4.39 7.62
C ASN A 46 -1.95 4.84 6.36
N ARG A 47 -2.57 4.68 5.19
CA ARG A 47 -2.01 5.13 3.90
C ARG A 47 -3.10 5.75 3.04
N GLN A 48 -3.01 7.07 2.90
CA GLN A 48 -3.93 7.85 2.08
C GLN A 48 -3.28 8.24 0.75
N ARG A 49 -4.03 8.07 -0.34
CA ARG A 49 -3.64 8.40 -1.72
C ARG A 49 -4.81 8.99 -2.48
N ILE A 50 -4.53 9.93 -3.37
CA ILE A 50 -5.52 10.42 -4.33
C ILE A 50 -5.51 9.49 -5.53
N PHE A 51 -6.70 9.05 -5.95
CA PHE A 51 -6.94 8.36 -7.20
C PHE A 51 -7.71 9.29 -8.12
N ILE A 52 -7.29 9.38 -9.39
CA ILE A 52 -7.88 10.24 -10.41
C ILE A 52 -8.26 9.35 -11.60
N ALA A 53 -9.55 9.20 -11.84
CA ALA A 53 -10.09 8.46 -12.96
C ALA A 53 -10.51 9.44 -14.05
N GLY A 54 -10.10 9.17 -15.29
CA GLY A 54 -10.49 9.95 -16.46
C GLY A 54 -11.07 9.01 -17.51
N PHE A 55 -12.20 9.38 -18.10
CA PHE A 55 -12.84 8.68 -19.21
C PHE A 55 -13.06 9.63 -20.39
N ARG A 56 -12.77 9.19 -21.63
CA ARG A 56 -13.01 10.03 -22.83
C ARG A 56 -14.49 10.24 -23.14
N LYS A 57 -15.34 9.29 -22.75
CA LYS A 57 -16.80 9.43 -22.82
C LYS A 57 -17.31 9.74 -21.43
N ASP A 58 -18.36 10.54 -21.32
CA ASP A 58 -19.11 10.64 -20.08
C ASP A 58 -19.79 9.29 -19.81
N THR A 59 -19.35 8.62 -18.74
CA THR A 59 -19.91 7.34 -18.28
C THR A 59 -20.71 7.50 -16.98
N GLY A 60 -20.89 8.73 -16.50
CA GLY A 60 -21.49 9.00 -15.18
C GLY A 60 -20.67 8.47 -14.00
N PHE A 61 -19.38 8.19 -14.21
CA PHE A 61 -18.46 7.71 -13.17
C PHE A 61 -18.38 8.74 -12.03
N ASN A 62 -18.57 8.27 -10.80
CA ASN A 62 -18.51 9.11 -9.61
C ASN A 62 -17.92 8.32 -8.44
N PHE A 63 -16.74 8.71 -7.97
CA PHE A 63 -16.02 8.08 -6.87
C PHE A 63 -16.73 8.18 -5.52
N ASP A 64 -17.65 9.12 -5.31
CA ASP A 64 -18.43 9.18 -4.06
C ASP A 64 -19.36 7.98 -3.90
N LYS A 65 -19.71 7.31 -5.01
CA LYS A 65 -20.48 6.05 -5.00
C LYS A 65 -19.62 4.81 -4.71
N LEU A 66 -18.29 4.94 -4.68
CA LEU A 66 -17.42 3.84 -4.31
C LEU A 66 -17.55 3.55 -2.81
N GLU A 67 -17.99 2.35 -2.47
CA GLU A 67 -18.01 1.88 -1.10
C GLU A 67 -16.62 1.42 -0.67
N ILE A 68 -16.14 1.97 0.44
CA ILE A 68 -14.81 1.65 0.99
C ILE A 68 -15.05 1.17 2.43
N PRO A 69 -14.49 0.01 2.84
CA PRO A 69 -14.65 -0.47 4.20
C PRO A 69 -14.27 0.58 5.24
N HIS A 70 -15.06 0.66 6.30
CA HIS A 70 -14.85 1.66 7.35
C HIS A 70 -13.46 1.49 7.98
N PRO A 71 -12.69 2.57 8.22
CA PRO A 71 -11.31 2.47 8.72
C PRO A 71 -11.16 1.73 10.06
N GLU A 72 -12.19 1.71 10.90
CA GLU A 72 -12.18 0.99 12.19
C GLU A 72 -12.54 -0.50 12.07
N ALA A 73 -13.12 -0.92 10.94
CA ALA A 73 -13.42 -2.31 10.64
C ALA A 73 -12.26 -3.03 9.93
N GLY A 74 -11.14 -2.33 9.72
CA GLY A 74 -9.97 -2.88 9.06
C GLY A 74 -9.18 -3.89 9.92
N PRO A 75 -8.32 -4.70 9.28
CA PRO A 75 -7.49 -5.68 9.97
C PRO A 75 -6.43 -5.02 10.86
N ARG A 76 -5.81 -5.83 11.72
CA ARG A 76 -4.69 -5.44 12.60
C ARG A 76 -3.38 -6.03 12.09
N LEU A 77 -2.26 -5.62 12.68
CA LEU A 77 -0.93 -6.01 12.19
C LEU A 77 -0.66 -7.52 12.35
N ASP A 78 -1.32 -8.21 13.26
CA ASP A 78 -1.24 -9.66 13.42
C ASP A 78 -1.35 -10.42 12.08
N ILE A 79 -2.23 -9.99 11.17
CA ILE A 79 -2.44 -10.66 9.88
C ILE A 79 -1.26 -10.54 8.90
N ILE A 80 -0.26 -9.71 9.17
CA ILE A 80 0.90 -9.55 8.28
C ILE A 80 2.20 -10.05 8.90
N LEU A 81 2.26 -10.13 10.23
CA LEU A 81 3.49 -10.46 10.94
C LEU A 81 3.78 -11.95 10.80
N HIS A 82 5.07 -12.30 10.82
CA HIS A 82 5.45 -13.70 10.97
C HIS A 82 4.96 -14.21 12.33
N PRO A 83 4.27 -15.37 12.40
CA PRO A 83 3.69 -15.89 13.65
C PRO A 83 4.75 -16.43 14.62
N GLU A 84 5.91 -16.84 14.11
CA GLU A 84 7.06 -17.30 14.91
C GLU A 84 6.79 -18.51 15.81
N ASP A 85 5.77 -19.32 15.51
CA ASP A 85 5.32 -20.49 16.28
C ASP A 85 5.43 -21.81 15.49
N GLY A 86 5.92 -21.77 14.26
CA GLY A 86 6.02 -22.92 13.34
C GLY A 86 4.75 -23.25 12.56
N THR A 87 3.70 -22.42 12.64
CA THR A 87 2.51 -22.54 11.77
C THR A 87 2.79 -22.13 10.34
N GLU A 88 3.81 -21.29 10.13
CA GLU A 88 4.29 -20.87 8.81
C GLU A 88 5.64 -21.52 8.48
N ARG A 89 5.83 -21.90 7.21
CA ARG A 89 7.10 -22.43 6.71
C ARG A 89 8.20 -21.37 6.84
N GLU A 90 9.43 -21.84 7.01
CA GLU A 90 10.61 -20.97 6.95
C GLU A 90 10.66 -20.24 5.60
N ASP A 91 10.97 -18.95 5.64
CA ASP A 91 11.05 -18.05 4.48
C ASP A 91 12.40 -17.32 4.50
N PRO A 92 13.52 -17.98 4.13
CA PRO A 92 14.82 -17.34 4.09
C PRO A 92 14.87 -16.26 3.00
N PRO A 93 15.52 -15.10 3.25
CA PRO A 93 16.37 -14.79 4.40
C PRO A 93 15.62 -14.09 5.56
N PHE A 94 14.28 -14.07 5.53
CA PHE A 94 13.44 -13.25 6.41
C PHE A 94 13.21 -13.92 7.77
N THR A 95 12.96 -15.23 7.75
CA THR A 95 12.85 -16.06 8.94
C THR A 95 13.92 -17.14 8.95
N ILE A 96 14.14 -17.73 10.13
CA ILE A 96 15.13 -18.78 10.38
C ILE A 96 14.55 -19.90 11.26
N GLY A 97 14.98 -21.12 10.95
CA GLY A 97 14.71 -22.31 11.74
C GLY A 97 13.26 -22.82 11.65
N LYS A 98 13.03 -23.97 12.29
CA LYS A 98 11.77 -24.74 12.18
C LYS A 98 10.50 -24.03 12.66
N PHE A 99 10.65 -22.95 13.45
CA PHE A 99 9.52 -22.16 13.96
C PHE A 99 9.28 -20.88 13.14
N GLY A 100 10.05 -20.64 12.08
CA GLY A 100 9.96 -19.42 11.28
C GLY A 100 10.24 -18.16 12.12
N LYS A 101 11.24 -18.21 13.03
CA LYS A 101 11.59 -17.05 13.86
C LYS A 101 12.11 -15.92 12.99
N VAL A 102 11.72 -14.68 13.25
CA VAL A 102 12.22 -13.55 12.46
C VAL A 102 13.73 -13.45 12.62
N ASN A 103 14.43 -13.29 11.50
CA ASN A 103 15.88 -13.23 11.51
C ASN A 103 16.37 -12.06 12.41
N PRO A 104 17.27 -12.31 13.40
CA PRO A 104 17.73 -11.29 14.34
C PRO A 104 18.35 -10.04 13.69
N LYS A 105 18.77 -10.11 12.42
CA LYS A 105 19.24 -8.95 11.64
C LYS A 105 18.19 -7.82 11.53
N TYR A 106 16.91 -8.10 11.75
CA TYR A 106 15.84 -7.10 11.72
C TYR A 106 15.66 -6.38 13.05
N THR A 107 16.18 -6.92 14.15
CA THR A 107 16.20 -6.26 15.46
C THR A 107 17.12 -5.05 15.42
N LEU A 108 16.66 -3.90 15.91
CA LEU A 108 17.47 -2.69 15.91
C LEU A 108 18.73 -2.88 16.76
N SER A 109 19.85 -2.31 16.33
CA SER A 109 21.04 -2.21 17.18
C SER A 109 20.76 -1.30 18.39
N GLU A 110 21.45 -1.52 19.50
CA GLU A 110 21.33 -0.66 20.69
C GLU A 110 21.57 0.81 20.36
N LYS A 111 22.61 1.09 19.56
CA LYS A 111 22.94 2.45 19.12
C LYS A 111 21.79 3.12 18.37
N LEU A 112 21.16 2.41 17.42
CA LEU A 112 20.05 2.96 16.64
C LEU A 112 18.80 3.13 17.52
N TRP A 113 18.53 2.18 18.41
CA TRP A 113 17.38 2.28 19.31
C TRP A 113 17.51 3.48 20.27
N SER A 114 18.65 3.63 20.93
CA SER A 114 18.94 4.78 21.80
C SER A 114 18.86 6.11 21.03
N TYR A 115 19.35 6.15 19.79
CA TYR A 115 19.22 7.33 18.93
C TYR A 115 17.75 7.71 18.69
N LEU A 116 16.90 6.75 18.30
CA LEU A 116 15.48 6.99 18.04
C LEU A 116 14.73 7.44 19.30
N GLN A 117 15.04 6.85 20.46
CA GLN A 117 14.50 7.26 21.76
C GLN A 117 14.87 8.70 22.10
N ASN A 118 16.15 9.07 21.98
CA ASN A 118 16.62 10.43 22.24
C ASN A 118 16.03 11.45 21.27
N TYR A 119 15.91 11.08 19.99
CA TYR A 119 15.30 11.92 18.97
C TYR A 119 13.82 12.19 19.29
N ALA A 120 13.05 11.16 19.61
CA ALA A 120 11.65 11.30 20.01
C ALA A 120 11.49 12.16 21.27
N ALA A 121 12.32 11.96 22.29
CA ALA A 121 12.30 12.76 23.52
C ALA A 121 12.59 14.25 23.24
N LYS A 122 13.61 14.55 22.42
CA LYS A 122 13.97 15.91 22.01
C LYS A 122 12.84 16.62 21.27
N HIS A 123 12.13 15.93 20.38
CA HIS A 123 11.04 16.51 19.63
C HIS A 123 9.77 16.69 20.47
N LYS A 124 9.48 15.73 21.36
CA LYS A 124 8.40 15.84 22.34
C LYS A 124 8.58 17.04 23.27
N ALA A 125 9.80 17.28 23.75
CA ALA A 125 10.13 18.44 24.59
C ALA A 125 9.90 19.79 23.87
N LYS A 126 9.91 19.81 22.53
CA LYS A 126 9.62 20.98 21.70
C LYS A 126 8.14 21.09 21.29
N GLY A 127 7.26 20.25 21.84
CA GLY A 127 5.84 20.20 21.48
C GLY A 127 5.55 19.59 20.11
N ASN A 128 6.52 18.89 19.50
CA ASN A 128 6.35 18.26 18.19
C ASN A 128 6.06 16.76 18.32
N GLY A 129 5.26 16.21 17.40
CA GLY A 129 4.92 14.78 17.32
C GLY A 129 5.92 13.91 16.54
N PHE A 130 7.15 14.38 16.29
CA PHE A 130 8.16 13.60 15.55
C PHE A 130 8.79 12.51 16.43
N GLY A 131 9.07 11.36 15.82
CA GLY A 131 9.66 10.20 16.49
C GLY A 131 9.37 8.91 15.73
N PHE A 132 9.54 7.78 16.41
CA PHE A 132 9.24 6.46 15.83
C PHE A 132 7.80 6.01 16.12
N GLY A 133 7.29 5.07 15.33
CA GLY A 133 6.02 4.38 15.55
C GLY A 133 6.28 2.99 16.13
N LEU A 134 5.97 2.79 17.41
CA LEU A 134 6.10 1.50 18.07
C LEU A 134 4.74 0.79 18.06
N VAL A 135 4.67 -0.40 17.48
CA VAL A 135 3.43 -1.14 17.22
C VAL A 135 3.51 -2.58 17.73
N GLY A 136 2.36 -3.14 18.11
CA GLY A 136 2.13 -4.56 18.37
C GLY A 136 1.12 -5.18 17.40
N PRO A 137 0.76 -6.45 17.59
CA PRO A 137 -0.15 -7.19 16.70
C PRO A 137 -1.54 -6.54 16.56
N ASP A 138 -2.08 -5.94 17.61
CA ASP A 138 -3.43 -5.34 17.61
C ASP A 138 -3.48 -3.91 17.04
N ASP A 139 -2.32 -3.37 16.66
CA ASP A 139 -2.20 -1.99 16.19
C ASP A 139 -2.42 -1.87 14.67
N VAL A 140 -2.53 -0.62 14.21
CA VAL A 140 -2.48 -0.23 12.79
C VAL A 140 -1.22 0.60 12.58
N ALA A 141 -0.42 0.25 11.57
CA ALA A 141 0.83 0.94 11.29
C ALA A 141 0.63 2.37 10.75
N ARG A 142 1.67 3.20 10.90
CA ARG A 142 1.85 4.41 10.10
C ARG A 142 2.14 4.04 8.63
N THR A 143 2.19 5.03 7.75
CA THR A 143 2.53 4.80 6.34
C THR A 143 3.94 4.20 6.20
N LEU A 144 4.06 3.06 5.52
CA LEU A 144 5.34 2.54 5.04
C LEU A 144 5.87 3.49 3.95
N SER A 145 6.89 4.28 4.28
CA SER A 145 7.43 5.29 3.37
C SER A 145 8.58 4.76 2.53
N ALA A 146 8.90 5.44 1.44
CA ALA A 146 10.11 5.16 0.67
C ALA A 146 11.41 5.43 1.43
N ARG A 147 11.36 6.07 2.61
CA ARG A 147 12.50 6.29 3.51
C ARG A 147 12.66 5.20 4.56
N TYR A 148 11.72 4.26 4.66
CA TYR A 148 11.74 3.17 5.64
C TYR A 148 13.06 2.37 5.64
N TYR A 149 13.72 2.26 4.47
CA TYR A 149 15.02 1.59 4.35
C TYR A 149 16.13 2.18 5.24
N LYS A 150 16.01 3.43 5.69
CA LYS A 150 17.05 4.11 6.48
C LYS A 150 17.13 3.57 7.91
N ASP A 151 16.04 3.67 8.66
CA ASP A 151 15.98 3.31 10.07
C ASP A 151 14.70 2.55 10.46
N GLY A 152 13.73 2.43 9.55
CA GLY A 152 12.44 1.80 9.79
C GLY A 152 11.58 2.51 10.85
N SER A 153 11.90 3.76 11.19
CA SER A 153 11.33 4.45 12.34
C SER A 153 9.81 4.61 12.29
N GLU A 154 9.19 4.61 11.10
CA GLU A 154 7.74 4.74 10.99
C GLU A 154 6.98 3.54 11.57
N ILE A 155 7.56 2.34 11.53
CA ILE A 155 6.93 1.09 11.93
C ILE A 155 7.97 0.16 12.57
N LEU A 156 8.01 0.14 13.90
CA LEU A 156 8.85 -0.71 14.72
C LEU A 156 7.98 -1.68 15.51
N VAL A 157 8.18 -2.97 15.31
CA VAL A 157 7.39 -4.04 15.94
C VAL A 157 7.99 -4.37 17.31
N LYS A 158 7.14 -4.37 18.34
CA LYS A 158 7.49 -4.83 19.70
C LYS A 158 7.81 -6.32 19.65
N GLN A 159 8.82 -6.73 20.42
CA GLN A 159 9.21 -8.13 20.57
C GLN A 159 9.55 -8.41 22.03
N THR A 160 9.70 -9.67 22.40
CA THR A 160 10.18 -10.07 23.72
C THR A 160 11.62 -9.53 23.90
N GLY A 161 11.79 -8.59 24.83
CA GLY A 161 13.06 -7.89 25.10
C GLY A 161 12.94 -6.37 25.02
N ASN A 162 14.08 -5.69 25.07
CA ASN A 162 14.13 -4.22 25.23
C ASN A 162 14.24 -3.43 23.92
N ARG A 163 14.46 -4.11 22.78
CA ARG A 163 14.68 -3.47 21.48
C ARG A 163 13.63 -3.93 20.49
N PRO A 164 12.94 -3.03 19.77
CA PRO A 164 12.02 -3.43 18.72
C PRO A 164 12.77 -3.89 17.47
N ARG A 165 12.03 -4.45 16.50
CA ARG A 165 12.54 -4.81 15.18
C ARG A 165 11.84 -4.02 14.08
N ARG A 166 12.47 -3.96 12.91
CA ARG A 166 11.80 -3.54 11.68
C ARG A 166 10.89 -4.66 11.17
N LEU A 167 9.97 -4.31 10.29
CA LEU A 167 9.29 -5.27 9.43
C LEU A 167 10.31 -5.92 8.49
N THR A 168 10.13 -7.20 8.19
CA THR A 168 10.84 -7.87 7.12
C THR A 168 10.27 -7.43 5.75
N PRO A 169 11.03 -7.57 4.63
CA PRO A 169 10.47 -7.35 3.30
C PRO A 169 9.21 -8.16 2.99
N ARG A 170 9.12 -9.40 3.47
CA ARG A 170 7.89 -10.22 3.37
C ARG A 170 6.71 -9.59 4.08
N GLU A 171 6.90 -9.13 5.32
CA GLU A 171 5.85 -8.42 6.08
C GLU A 171 5.46 -7.10 5.40
N CYS A 172 6.40 -6.39 4.76
CA CYS A 172 6.09 -5.22 3.93
C CYS A 172 5.26 -5.59 2.70
N ALA A 173 5.55 -6.71 2.03
CA ALA A 173 4.76 -7.20 0.90
C ALA A 173 3.31 -7.48 1.33
N ARG A 174 3.14 -8.18 2.47
CA ARG A 174 1.82 -8.44 3.09
C ARG A 174 1.09 -7.16 3.48
N LEU A 175 1.79 -6.20 4.10
CA LEU A 175 1.23 -4.90 4.47
C LEU A 175 0.69 -4.11 3.28
N MET A 176 1.31 -4.26 2.12
CA MET A 176 0.92 -3.60 0.88
C MET A 176 -0.06 -4.45 0.04
N GLY A 177 -0.38 -5.66 0.48
CA GLY A 177 -1.31 -6.60 -0.14
C GLY A 177 -0.76 -7.35 -1.37
N PHE A 178 0.56 -7.38 -1.54
CA PHE A 178 1.22 -8.17 -2.59
C PHE A 178 1.32 -9.66 -2.24
N ASP A 179 1.12 -10.00 -0.98
CA ASP A 179 1.27 -11.36 -0.45
C ASP A 179 0.39 -11.56 0.78
N ARG A 180 0.24 -12.81 1.22
CA ARG A 180 -0.57 -13.19 2.39
C ARG A 180 0.18 -14.22 3.25
N PRO A 181 -0.13 -14.31 4.56
CA PRO A 181 0.39 -15.39 5.39
C PRO A 181 0.06 -16.76 4.80
N GLY A 182 1.02 -17.67 4.80
CA GLY A 182 0.84 -19.03 4.30
C GLY A 182 0.81 -19.20 2.77
N GLU A 183 0.68 -18.13 1.99
CA GLU A 183 0.78 -18.17 0.52
C GLU A 183 2.23 -18.00 0.06
N SER A 184 2.95 -16.99 0.57
CA SER A 184 4.35 -16.64 0.28
C SER A 184 4.72 -16.74 -1.21
N GLN A 185 3.83 -16.32 -2.10
CA GLN A 185 4.00 -16.45 -3.55
C GLN A 185 4.82 -15.30 -4.15
N PHE A 186 4.88 -14.15 -3.48
CA PHE A 186 5.55 -12.98 -4.01
C PHE A 186 7.07 -13.14 -3.96
N VAL A 187 7.74 -13.16 -5.10
CA VAL A 187 9.20 -13.28 -5.16
C VAL A 187 9.84 -11.92 -4.88
N ILE A 188 10.80 -11.87 -3.95
CA ILE A 188 11.58 -10.67 -3.62
C ILE A 188 13.04 -10.91 -4.04
N PRO A 189 13.41 -10.66 -5.31
CA PRO A 189 14.74 -11.00 -5.85
C PRO A 189 15.80 -9.92 -5.60
N VAL A 190 15.52 -8.96 -4.72
CA VAL A 190 16.35 -7.77 -4.47
C VAL A 190 16.78 -7.70 -3.00
N SER A 191 17.76 -6.86 -2.70
CA SER A 191 18.19 -6.63 -1.33
C SER A 191 17.07 -6.03 -0.46
N ASP A 192 17.12 -6.27 0.86
CA ASP A 192 16.19 -5.68 1.84
C ASP A 192 16.00 -4.16 1.62
N THR A 193 17.10 -3.44 1.42
CA THR A 193 17.10 -1.98 1.16
C THR A 193 16.29 -1.60 -0.08
N GLN A 194 16.43 -2.35 -1.18
CA GLN A 194 15.68 -2.10 -2.41
C GLN A 194 14.21 -2.49 -2.22
N ALA A 195 13.93 -3.62 -1.58
CA ALA A 195 12.57 -4.07 -1.28
C ALA A 195 11.80 -3.01 -0.47
N TYR A 196 12.40 -2.46 0.60
CA TYR A 196 11.77 -1.39 1.38
C TYR A 196 11.47 -0.14 0.54
N LYS A 197 12.36 0.24 -0.37
CA LYS A 197 12.13 1.38 -1.28
C LYS A 197 10.99 1.10 -2.25
N GLN A 198 10.93 -0.12 -2.80
CA GLN A 198 9.85 -0.54 -3.70
C GLN A 198 8.51 -0.52 -2.97
N PHE A 199 8.36 -1.29 -1.89
CA PHE A 199 7.10 -1.35 -1.13
C PHE A 199 6.68 0.00 -0.55
N GLY A 200 7.63 0.83 -0.10
CA GLY A 200 7.34 2.17 0.40
C GLY A 200 6.78 3.13 -0.67
N ASN A 201 7.17 2.93 -1.93
CA ASN A 201 6.67 3.68 -3.10
C ASN A 201 5.44 3.04 -3.76
N SER A 202 5.14 1.76 -3.50
CA SER A 202 4.02 1.07 -4.12
C SER A 202 2.65 1.59 -3.68
N VAL A 203 1.64 1.30 -4.48
CA VAL A 203 0.22 1.40 -4.13
C VAL A 203 -0.21 0.20 -3.27
N VAL A 204 -1.32 0.32 -2.54
CA VAL A 204 -1.91 -0.80 -1.78
C VAL A 204 -2.78 -1.62 -2.71
N VAL A 205 -2.42 -2.88 -2.95
CA VAL A 205 -3.06 -3.74 -3.95
C VAL A 205 -4.57 -3.87 -3.74
N PRO A 206 -5.08 -4.16 -2.52
CA PRO A 206 -6.53 -4.18 -2.27
C PRO A 206 -7.28 -2.89 -2.64
N VAL A 207 -6.66 -1.72 -2.48
CA VAL A 207 -7.29 -0.43 -2.85
C VAL A 207 -7.38 -0.32 -4.37
N VAL A 208 -6.31 -0.69 -5.08
CA VAL A 208 -6.30 -0.68 -6.55
C VAL A 208 -7.34 -1.64 -7.11
N ASN A 209 -7.46 -2.84 -6.54
CA ASN A 209 -8.47 -3.81 -6.94
C ASN A 209 -9.90 -3.26 -6.77
N LEU A 210 -10.18 -2.63 -5.62
CA LEU A 210 -11.47 -2.00 -5.36
C LEU A 210 -11.80 -0.91 -6.39
N VAL A 211 -10.84 -0.03 -6.68
CA VAL A 211 -10.99 1.01 -7.69
C VAL A 211 -11.18 0.41 -9.09
N ALA A 212 -10.41 -0.61 -9.44
CA ALA A 212 -10.49 -1.27 -10.74
C ALA A 212 -11.85 -1.95 -10.97
N GLU A 213 -12.36 -2.69 -9.98
CA GLU A 213 -13.69 -3.30 -10.06
C GLU A 213 -14.79 -2.24 -10.16
N PHE A 214 -14.66 -1.13 -9.43
CA PHE A 214 -15.60 -0.02 -9.54
C PHE A 214 -15.58 0.68 -10.91
N MET A 215 -14.39 0.82 -11.51
CA MET A 215 -14.23 1.37 -12.86
C MET A 215 -14.69 0.42 -13.97
N ARG A 216 -14.66 -0.89 -13.72
CA ARG A 216 -14.92 -1.94 -14.73
C ARG A 216 -16.18 -1.72 -15.58
N PRO A 217 -17.40 -1.49 -15.01
CA PRO A 217 -18.59 -1.28 -15.84
C PRO A 217 -18.48 -0.05 -16.76
N HIS A 218 -17.83 1.02 -16.29
CA HIS A 218 -17.63 2.25 -17.07
C HIS A 218 -16.59 2.05 -18.19
N ILE A 219 -15.54 1.26 -17.94
CA ILE A 219 -14.59 0.86 -18.97
C ILE A 219 -15.32 0.07 -20.06
N LEU A 220 -16.11 -0.94 -19.68
CA LEU A 220 -16.86 -1.77 -20.63
C LEU A 220 -17.87 -0.96 -21.45
N ASP A 221 -18.59 -0.03 -20.82
CA ASP A 221 -19.50 0.87 -21.53
C ASP A 221 -18.75 1.77 -22.52
N SER A 222 -17.59 2.30 -22.13
CA SER A 222 -16.78 3.14 -23.01
C SER A 222 -16.27 2.40 -24.25
N MET A 223 -16.03 1.08 -24.13
CA MET A 223 -15.59 0.18 -25.20
C MET A 223 -16.72 -0.25 -26.13
N ARG A 224 -18.00 -0.12 -25.73
CA ARG A 224 -19.12 -0.40 -26.63
C ARG A 224 -19.10 0.64 -27.76
N HIS A 225 -18.89 0.16 -28.98
CA HIS A 225 -18.99 0.98 -30.18
C HIS A 225 -20.46 1.34 -30.44
N PRO A 226 -20.74 2.51 -31.04
CA PRO A 226 -22.05 2.77 -31.63
C PRO A 226 -22.38 1.64 -32.60
N LYS A 227 -23.65 1.21 -32.66
CA LYS A 227 -24.12 0.23 -33.65
C LYS A 227 -23.59 0.62 -35.05
N GLY A 228 -22.71 -0.21 -35.63
CA GLY A 228 -22.20 -0.02 -37.00
C GLY A 228 -20.67 0.08 -37.20
N GLN A 229 -19.84 -0.05 -36.16
CA GLN A 229 -18.38 -0.19 -36.34
C GLN A 229 -17.90 -1.62 -36.03
N ILE A 230 -16.97 -2.08 -36.87
CA ILE A 230 -16.44 -3.45 -36.91
C ILE A 230 -15.81 -3.83 -35.57
N GLU A 231 -16.26 -4.95 -35.02
CA GLU A 231 -15.66 -5.65 -33.89
C GLU A 231 -14.26 -6.11 -34.31
N LEU A 232 -13.19 -5.56 -33.72
CA LEU A 232 -11.92 -6.27 -33.74
C LEU A 232 -12.01 -7.34 -32.67
N ASP A 233 -12.00 -8.61 -33.10
CA ASP A 233 -11.85 -9.77 -32.24
C ASP A 233 -10.55 -9.64 -31.42
N LEU A 234 -10.65 -9.07 -30.23
CA LEU A 234 -9.69 -9.34 -29.17
C LEU A 234 -9.90 -10.80 -28.80
N VAL A 235 -9.06 -11.67 -29.35
CA VAL A 235 -9.00 -13.11 -29.06
C VAL A 235 -8.74 -13.28 -27.56
N VAL A 236 -9.81 -13.35 -26.76
CA VAL A 236 -9.80 -13.79 -25.36
C VAL A 236 -9.95 -15.31 -25.34
N GLU A 237 -9.08 -16.03 -26.05
CA GLU A 237 -9.19 -17.48 -26.23
C GLU A 237 -7.97 -18.27 -25.73
N GLN A 238 -7.28 -17.79 -24.68
CA GLN A 238 -6.19 -18.56 -24.04
C GLN A 238 -6.25 -18.68 -22.51
N LEU A 239 -7.42 -18.50 -21.89
CA LEU A 239 -7.59 -18.78 -20.44
C LEU A 239 -8.64 -19.87 -20.12
N ARG A 240 -9.05 -20.69 -21.11
CA ARG A 240 -9.99 -21.79 -20.89
C ARG A 240 -9.44 -23.20 -21.13
N THR A 241 -8.14 -23.37 -21.32
CA THR A 241 -7.53 -24.69 -21.54
C THR A 241 -6.29 -24.93 -20.67
N VAL A 242 -6.45 -24.88 -19.35
CA VAL A 242 -5.67 -25.72 -18.42
C VAL A 242 -6.58 -26.15 -17.26
N SER A 243 -7.53 -27.02 -17.56
CA SER A 243 -8.30 -27.81 -16.60
C SER A 243 -8.71 -29.10 -17.30
N GLY A 244 -7.70 -29.93 -17.54
CA GLY A 244 -7.81 -31.32 -17.96
C GLY A 244 -6.82 -32.13 -17.13
#